data_AF-A0A1G1MNG9-F1
#
_entry.id   AF-A0A1G1MNG9-F1
#
_cell.length_a   1.000
_cell.length_b   1.000
_cell.length_c   1.000
_cell.angle_alpha   90.00
_cell.angle_beta   90.00
_cell.angle_gamma   90.00
#
_symmetry.space_group_name_H-M   'P 1'
#
loop_
_entity.id
_entity.type
_entity.pdbx_description
1 polymer ?
#
loop_
_entity_poly.entity_id
_entity_poly.type
_entity_poly.pdbx_seq_one_letter_code
_entity_poly.pdbx_strand_id
1 'polypeptide(L)'
;MLLTINKFKHAVLKSEYIRKLSQVLDIEEIALLEEVHKIKPDRPYLNSQSPEPKKININPTEKLLIKLMLEENEFIRRIKEALEPTDFQDEKACRIISTIFELVEQGKNIGPSSLINYFADEEISKVLCESTLSPEINEQDREKIVTECIQRIKNTKLSSRRQRLQEEIKVAENLGDEDKINRLKEEFNCLIKKR
;
A
#
# COMPACT_ATOMS: atom_id res chain seq x y z
N MET A 1 13.92 36.54 -5.43
CA MET A 1 14.62 36.60 -6.73
C MET A 1 15.55 35.41 -6.95
N LEU A 2 16.45 35.09 -6.00
CA LEU A 2 17.37 33.94 -6.12
C LEU A 2 16.67 32.57 -6.25
N LEU A 3 15.55 32.37 -5.54
CA LEU A 3 14.68 31.18 -5.67
C LEU A 3 14.19 30.96 -7.11
N THR A 4 13.82 32.05 -7.80
CA THR A 4 13.35 32.00 -9.20
C THR A 4 14.51 31.67 -10.14
N ILE A 5 15.68 32.25 -9.89
CA ILE A 5 16.91 31.98 -10.66
C ILE A 5 17.34 30.51 -10.52
N ASN A 6 17.15 29.90 -9.34
CA ASN A 6 17.49 28.49 -9.11
C ASN A 6 16.57 27.49 -9.86
N LYS A 7 15.40 27.92 -10.36
CA LYS A 7 14.50 27.06 -11.15
C LYS A 7 14.96 26.87 -12.60
N PHE A 8 15.86 27.72 -13.11
CA PHE A 8 16.34 27.61 -14.48
C PHE A 8 17.41 26.53 -14.62
N LYS A 9 17.19 25.58 -15.55
CA LYS A 9 18.13 24.49 -15.84
C LYS A 9 19.36 24.93 -16.65
N HIS A 10 19.24 26.00 -17.43
CA HIS A 10 20.31 26.47 -18.31
C HIS A 10 21.35 27.31 -17.54
N ALA A 11 22.59 26.82 -17.45
CA ALA A 11 23.68 27.45 -16.71
C ALA A 11 24.04 28.85 -17.23
N VAL A 12 24.04 29.05 -18.55
CA VAL A 12 24.39 30.34 -19.20
C VAL A 12 23.35 31.43 -18.88
N LEU A 13 22.07 31.08 -18.85
CA LEU A 13 21.02 32.03 -18.47
C LEU A 13 21.11 32.35 -16.98
N LYS A 14 21.39 31.34 -16.14
CA LYS A 14 21.56 31.51 -14.70
C LYS A 14 22.69 32.50 -14.36
N SER A 15 23.84 32.42 -15.05
CA SER A 15 24.95 33.36 -14.84
C SER A 15 24.60 34.79 -15.24
N GLU A 16 23.87 34.98 -16.35
CA GLU A 16 23.41 36.31 -16.79
C GLU A 16 22.46 36.98 -15.78
N TYR A 17 21.54 36.19 -15.20
CA TYR A 17 20.63 36.70 -14.17
C TYR A 17 21.35 37.01 -12.85
N ILE A 18 22.36 36.22 -12.47
CA ILE A 18 23.18 36.49 -11.27
C ILE A 18 24.00 37.76 -11.46
N ARG A 19 24.62 37.94 -12.63
CA ARG A 19 25.34 39.17 -12.99
C ARG A 19 24.44 40.41 -12.92
N LYS A 20 23.25 40.35 -13.51
CA LYS A 20 22.28 41.46 -13.43
C LYS A 20 21.86 41.76 -11.99
N LEU A 21 21.67 40.72 -11.18
CA LEU A 21 21.26 40.87 -9.79
C LEU A 21 22.38 41.42 -8.90
N SER A 22 23.64 41.06 -9.19
CA SER A 22 24.83 41.66 -8.59
C SER A 22 24.89 43.17 -8.82
N GLN A 23 24.71 43.61 -10.06
CA GLN A 23 24.73 45.03 -10.42
C GLN A 23 23.61 45.86 -9.77
N VAL A 24 22.42 45.26 -9.61
CA VAL A 24 21.27 45.95 -9.02
C VAL A 24 21.38 46.07 -7.51
N LEU A 25 21.97 45.06 -6.85
CA LEU A 25 22.08 45.02 -5.39
C LEU A 25 23.42 45.54 -4.87
N ASP A 26 24.38 45.84 -5.76
CA ASP A 26 25.76 46.22 -5.43
C ASP A 26 26.44 45.18 -4.51
N ILE A 27 26.26 43.90 -4.86
CA ILE A 27 26.80 42.75 -4.12
C ILE A 27 27.64 41.91 -5.08
N GLU A 28 28.78 41.38 -4.63
CA GLU A 28 29.64 40.52 -5.43
C GLU A 28 28.91 39.26 -5.94
N GLU A 29 29.15 38.91 -7.21
CA GLU A 29 28.56 37.73 -7.86
C GLU A 29 28.84 36.43 -7.09
N ILE A 30 30.02 36.33 -6.47
CA ILE A 30 30.46 35.16 -5.70
C ILE A 30 29.59 34.96 -4.46
N ALA A 31 29.29 36.04 -3.72
CA ALA A 31 28.43 36.00 -2.56
C ALA A 31 27.00 35.57 -2.92
N LEU A 32 26.50 36.01 -4.08
CA LEU A 32 25.19 35.58 -4.60
C LEU A 32 25.19 34.11 -5.02
N LEU A 33 26.28 33.60 -5.59
CA LEU A 33 26.43 32.19 -5.95
C LEU A 33 26.42 31.29 -4.70
N GLU A 34 27.07 31.70 -3.62
CA GLU A 34 27.03 30.98 -2.35
C GLU A 34 25.61 30.89 -1.79
N GLU A 35 24.86 31.99 -1.82
CA GLU A 35 23.46 31.98 -1.40
C GLU A 35 22.59 31.11 -2.32
N VAL A 36 22.81 31.13 -3.64
CA VAL A 36 22.11 30.25 -4.58
C VAL A 36 22.39 28.77 -4.33
N HIS A 37 23.61 28.40 -3.93
CA HIS A 37 23.95 27.03 -3.58
C HIS A 37 23.36 26.59 -2.23
N LYS A 38 23.15 27.53 -1.30
CA LYS A 38 22.44 27.27 -0.03
C LYS A 38 20.93 27.12 -0.20
N ILE A 39 20.37 27.72 -1.26
CA ILE A 39 18.95 27.58 -1.61
C ILE A 39 18.72 26.15 -2.15
N LYS A 40 18.31 25.27 -1.25
CA LYS A 40 17.66 24.01 -1.64
C LYS A 40 16.43 24.38 -2.48
N PRO A 41 16.16 23.69 -3.60
CA PRO A 41 14.90 23.88 -4.30
C PRO A 41 13.81 23.69 -3.27
N ASP A 42 12.89 24.66 -3.24
CA ASP A 42 11.66 24.59 -2.48
C ASP A 42 10.97 23.30 -2.94
N ARG A 43 11.25 22.18 -2.26
CA ARG A 43 10.33 21.06 -2.25
C ARG A 43 9.07 21.72 -1.71
N PRO A 44 7.92 21.64 -2.41
CA PRO A 44 6.68 22.08 -1.80
C PRO A 44 6.68 21.50 -0.40
N TYR A 45 6.59 22.39 0.59
CA TYR A 45 6.63 22.08 2.01
C TYR A 45 5.58 20.99 2.28
N LEU A 46 5.97 19.71 2.19
CA LEU A 46 5.45 18.66 3.04
C LEU A 46 6.11 18.85 4.41
N ASN A 47 5.85 20.00 4.99
CA ASN A 47 6.01 20.28 6.41
C ASN A 47 4.60 20.52 6.95
N SER A 48 3.72 19.58 6.67
CA SER A 48 2.81 19.16 7.71
C SER A 48 3.67 18.35 8.66
N GLN A 49 3.90 18.87 9.86
CA GLN A 49 3.84 18.01 11.05
C GLN A 49 2.41 17.49 11.17
N SER A 50 1.93 16.77 10.15
CA SER A 50 0.97 15.73 10.40
C SER A 50 1.72 14.74 11.27
N PRO A 51 1.10 14.19 12.32
CA PRO A 51 1.68 13.01 12.96
C PRO A 51 2.06 12.08 11.83
N GLU A 52 3.31 11.59 11.80
CA GLU A 52 3.76 10.62 10.80
C GLU A 52 2.57 9.72 10.54
N PRO A 53 2.03 9.67 9.31
CA PRO A 53 0.85 8.87 9.11
C PRO A 53 1.30 7.48 9.50
N LYS A 54 0.78 6.99 10.64
CA LYS A 54 1.01 5.63 11.11
C LYS A 54 0.91 4.81 9.85
N LYS A 55 2.05 4.31 9.36
CA LYS A 55 2.07 3.60 8.08
C LYS A 55 0.97 2.59 8.25
N ILE A 56 -0.11 2.77 7.48
CA ILE A 56 -1.25 1.90 7.63
C ILE A 56 -0.65 0.56 7.25
N ASN A 57 -0.53 -0.31 8.23
CA ASN A 57 0.32 -1.50 8.15
C ASN A 57 -0.40 -2.58 7.34
N ILE A 58 -1.09 -2.15 6.27
CA ILE A 58 -1.75 -3.04 5.35
C ILE A 58 -0.68 -3.68 4.50
N ASN A 59 -0.76 -5.00 4.42
CA ASN A 59 0.10 -5.80 3.59
C ASN A 59 0.05 -5.23 2.15
N PRO A 60 1.21 -4.90 1.54
CA PRO A 60 1.26 -4.31 0.21
C PRO A 60 0.55 -5.17 -0.83
N THR A 61 0.50 -6.49 -0.61
CA THR A 61 -0.21 -7.46 -1.46
C THR A 61 -1.72 -7.23 -1.42
N GLU A 62 -2.29 -7.01 -0.24
CA GLU A 62 -3.73 -6.81 -0.04
C GLU A 62 -4.16 -5.45 -0.61
N LYS A 63 -3.33 -4.42 -0.38
CA LYS A 63 -3.54 -3.10 -0.97
C LYS A 63 -3.53 -3.14 -2.51
N LEU A 64 -2.58 -3.88 -3.09
CA LEU A 64 -2.49 -4.06 -4.53
C LEU A 64 -3.70 -4.83 -5.07
N LEU A 65 -4.19 -5.83 -4.36
CA LEU A 65 -5.38 -6.56 -4.74
C LEU A 65 -6.63 -5.65 -4.72
N ILE A 66 -6.80 -4.84 -3.67
CA ILE A 66 -7.88 -3.85 -3.57
C ILE A 66 -7.83 -2.88 -4.75
N LYS A 67 -6.64 -2.40 -5.12
CA LYS A 67 -6.49 -1.55 -6.31
C LYS A 67 -7.04 -2.22 -7.56
N LEU A 68 -6.61 -3.45 -7.84
CA LEU A 68 -7.02 -4.18 -9.05
C LEU A 68 -8.54 -4.41 -9.08
N MET A 69 -9.14 -4.64 -7.91
CA MET A 69 -10.60 -4.74 -7.75
C MET A 69 -11.34 -3.42 -8.03
N LEU A 70 -10.72 -2.28 -7.72
CA LEU A 70 -11.30 -0.95 -8.01
C LEU A 70 -11.19 -0.57 -9.49
N GLU A 71 -10.24 -1.13 -10.22
CA GLU A 71 -10.00 -0.84 -11.63
C GLU A 71 -10.93 -1.66 -12.54
N GLU A 72 -11.10 -2.96 -12.26
CA GLU A 72 -11.90 -3.85 -13.10
C GLU A 72 -12.76 -4.83 -12.27
N ASN A 73 -14.06 -4.85 -12.54
CA ASN A 73 -15.02 -5.74 -11.87
C ASN A 73 -14.79 -7.23 -12.19
N GLU A 74 -14.15 -7.56 -13.31
CA GLU A 74 -13.83 -8.94 -13.68
C GLU A 74 -12.86 -9.59 -12.69
N PHE A 75 -11.89 -8.82 -12.17
CA PHE A 75 -10.98 -9.32 -11.12
C PHE A 75 -11.70 -9.61 -9.82
N ILE A 76 -12.75 -8.86 -9.49
CA ILE A 76 -13.54 -9.10 -8.28
C ILE A 76 -14.14 -10.50 -8.30
N ARG A 77 -14.68 -10.94 -9.44
CA ARG A 77 -15.26 -12.28 -9.60
C ARG A 77 -14.20 -13.38 -9.43
N ARG A 78 -13.06 -13.25 -10.12
CA ARG A 78 -11.95 -14.21 -9.99
C ARG A 78 -11.42 -14.30 -8.55
N ILE A 79 -11.31 -13.15 -7.88
CA ILE A 79 -10.84 -13.09 -6.50
C ILE A 79 -11.87 -13.74 -5.57
N LYS A 80 -13.17 -13.46 -5.74
CA LYS A 80 -14.26 -14.05 -4.96
C LYS A 80 -14.33 -15.58 -5.11
N GLU A 81 -14.04 -16.13 -6.28
CA GLU A 81 -13.96 -17.58 -6.50
C GLU A 81 -12.75 -18.23 -5.81
N ALA A 82 -11.66 -17.47 -5.63
CA ALA A 82 -10.39 -18.01 -5.16
C ALA A 82 -10.10 -17.76 -3.67
N LEU A 83 -10.69 -16.72 -3.07
CA LEU A 83 -10.40 -16.20 -1.74
C LEU A 83 -11.65 -15.74 -1.00
N GLU A 84 -11.67 -15.93 0.31
CA GLU A 84 -12.69 -15.33 1.19
C GLU A 84 -12.17 -14.04 1.84
N PRO A 85 -13.04 -13.09 2.25
CA PRO A 85 -12.61 -11.87 2.96
C PRO A 85 -11.86 -12.17 4.27
N THR A 86 -12.14 -13.32 4.88
CA THR A 86 -11.47 -13.84 6.09
C THR A 86 -10.03 -14.29 5.86
N ASP A 87 -9.60 -14.43 4.60
CA ASP A 87 -8.24 -14.81 4.24
C ASP A 87 -7.24 -13.66 4.29
N PHE A 88 -7.75 -12.43 4.37
CA PHE A 88 -6.96 -11.21 4.48
C PHE A 88 -6.50 -11.03 5.93
N GLN A 89 -5.21 -10.73 6.12
CA GLN A 89 -4.65 -10.55 7.45
C GLN A 89 -5.08 -9.24 8.08
N ASP A 90 -5.24 -8.19 7.26
CA ASP A 90 -5.62 -6.88 7.74
C ASP A 90 -7.13 -6.75 7.88
N GLU A 91 -7.59 -6.40 9.08
CA GLU A 91 -9.01 -6.17 9.36
C GLU A 91 -9.60 -5.09 8.44
N LYS A 92 -8.81 -4.05 8.12
CA LYS A 92 -9.21 -2.98 7.21
C LYS A 92 -9.39 -3.50 5.78
N ALA A 93 -8.47 -4.32 5.29
CA ALA A 93 -8.57 -4.91 3.96
C ALA A 93 -9.76 -5.86 3.87
N CYS A 94 -9.96 -6.69 4.90
CA CYS A 94 -11.12 -7.58 5.04
C CYS A 94 -12.43 -6.80 4.97
N ARG A 95 -12.57 -5.69 5.72
CA ARG A 95 -13.75 -4.82 5.66
C ARG A 95 -13.97 -4.26 4.26
N ILE A 96 -12.93 -3.68 3.64
CA ILE A 96 -13.02 -3.12 2.28
C ILE A 96 -13.51 -4.18 1.29
N ILE A 97 -12.91 -5.37 1.31
CA ILE A 97 -13.21 -6.45 0.38
C ILE A 97 -14.60 -7.04 0.62
N SER A 98 -15.01 -7.18 1.88
CA SER A 98 -16.37 -7.63 2.21
C SER A 98 -17.41 -6.68 1.62
N THR A 99 -17.24 -5.38 1.81
CA THR A 99 -18.12 -4.36 1.23
C THR A 99 -18.06 -4.35 -0.29
N ILE A 100 -16.89 -4.52 -0.90
CA ILE A 100 -16.76 -4.66 -2.36
C ILE A 100 -17.60 -5.84 -2.87
N PHE A 101 -17.53 -7.00 -2.21
CA PHE A 101 -18.32 -8.17 -2.59
C PHE A 101 -19.83 -7.95 -2.45
N GLU A 102 -20.28 -7.33 -1.36
CA GLU A 102 -21.70 -6.97 -1.17
C GLU A 102 -22.18 -5.99 -2.26
N LEU A 103 -21.36 -5.00 -2.62
CA LEU A 103 -21.70 -4.02 -3.65
C LEU A 103 -21.76 -4.65 -5.05
N VAL A 104 -20.90 -5.64 -5.35
CA VAL A 104 -21.00 -6.43 -6.60
C VAL A 104 -22.31 -7.21 -6.64
N GLU A 105 -22.69 -7.85 -5.53
CA GLU A 105 -23.95 -8.60 -5.46
C GLU A 105 -25.18 -7.71 -5.65
N GLN A 106 -25.10 -6.46 -5.18
CA GLN A 106 -26.13 -5.44 -5.41
C GLN A 106 -26.11 -4.86 -6.84
N GLY A 107 -25.16 -5.26 -7.70
CA GLY A 107 -25.00 -4.75 -9.06
C GLY A 107 -24.63 -3.26 -9.12
N LYS A 108 -24.09 -2.70 -8.03
CA LYS A 108 -23.67 -1.30 -7.97
C LYS A 108 -22.28 -1.14 -8.55
N ASN A 109 -22.04 0.01 -9.19
CA ASN A 109 -20.71 0.33 -9.70
C ASN A 109 -19.77 0.65 -8.53
N ILE A 110 -18.63 -0.03 -8.49
CA ILE A 110 -17.68 0.06 -7.38
C ILE A 110 -16.65 1.10 -7.76
N GLY A 111 -16.90 2.32 -7.29
CA GLY A 111 -15.96 3.42 -7.43
C GLY A 111 -15.25 3.72 -6.10
N PRO A 112 -14.00 4.19 -6.14
CA PRO A 112 -13.28 4.61 -4.94
C PRO A 112 -14.04 5.67 -4.14
N SER A 113 -14.70 6.61 -4.82
CA SER A 113 -15.52 7.65 -4.17
C SER A 113 -16.74 7.08 -3.43
N SER A 114 -17.35 6.01 -3.95
CA SER A 114 -18.49 5.34 -3.33
C SER A 114 -18.06 4.63 -2.04
N LEU A 115 -16.94 3.93 -2.09
CA LEU A 115 -16.36 3.25 -0.93
C LEU A 115 -15.87 4.23 0.14
N ILE A 116 -15.22 5.33 -0.25
CA ILE A 116 -14.79 6.39 0.69
C ILE A 116 -16.00 6.96 1.46
N ASN A 117 -17.09 7.28 0.76
CA ASN A 117 -18.31 7.78 1.40
C ASN A 117 -19.01 6.73 2.28
N TYR A 118 -18.88 5.45 1.93
CA TYR A 118 -19.52 4.36 2.67
C TYR A 118 -18.86 4.11 4.03
N PHE A 119 -17.52 4.09 4.09
CA PHE A 119 -16.82 3.72 5.31
C PHE A 119 -16.75 4.84 6.35
N ALA A 120 -16.79 6.12 5.93
CA ALA A 120 -16.62 7.28 6.80
C ALA A 120 -15.40 7.20 7.76
N ASP A 121 -14.43 6.35 7.42
CA ASP A 121 -13.22 6.05 8.18
C ASP A 121 -12.04 6.67 7.43
N GLU A 122 -11.30 7.54 8.11
CA GLU A 122 -10.20 8.31 7.55
C GLU A 122 -9.04 7.40 7.11
N GLU A 123 -8.78 6.29 7.81
CA GLU A 123 -7.72 5.36 7.46
C GLU A 123 -8.08 4.52 6.24
N ILE A 124 -9.33 4.03 6.16
CA ILE A 124 -9.83 3.31 4.98
C ILE A 124 -9.84 4.23 3.76
N SER A 125 -10.33 5.46 3.93
CA SER A 125 -10.35 6.48 2.88
C SER A 125 -8.95 6.74 2.34
N LYS A 126 -7.96 6.79 3.23
CA LYS A 126 -6.57 6.98 2.84
C LYS A 126 -6.03 5.81 2.02
N VAL A 127 -6.34 4.57 2.40
CA VAL A 127 -5.91 3.37 1.67
C VAL A 127 -6.49 3.36 0.26
N LEU A 128 -7.79 3.66 0.14
CA LEU A 128 -8.46 3.80 -1.15
C LEU A 128 -7.83 4.89 -2.01
N CYS A 129 -7.60 6.08 -1.46
CA CYS A 129 -6.94 7.17 -2.16
C CYS A 129 -5.53 6.78 -2.63
N GLU A 130 -4.72 6.18 -1.77
CA GLU A 130 -3.37 5.72 -2.14
C GLU A 130 -3.40 4.62 -3.21
N SER A 131 -4.39 3.73 -3.18
CA SER A 131 -4.59 2.72 -4.22
C SER A 131 -4.92 3.36 -5.58
N THR A 132 -5.77 4.39 -5.60
CA THR A 132 -6.12 5.12 -6.83
C THR A 132 -4.99 5.99 -7.38
N LEU A 133 -4.15 6.57 -6.52
CA LEU A 133 -3.03 7.44 -6.95
C LEU A 133 -1.83 6.67 -7.50
N SER A 134 -1.77 5.36 -7.27
CA SER A 134 -0.64 4.54 -7.68
C SER A 134 -0.63 4.31 -9.19
N PRO A 135 0.56 4.24 -9.85
CA PRO A 135 0.67 4.26 -11.30
C PRO A 135 -0.12 3.13 -11.97
N GLU A 136 -0.73 3.42 -13.12
CA GLU A 136 -1.43 2.42 -13.92
C GLU A 136 -0.50 1.24 -14.25
N ILE A 137 -1.03 0.04 -14.09
CA ILE A 137 -0.33 -1.21 -14.36
C ILE A 137 -0.79 -1.68 -15.73
N ASN A 138 0.14 -2.15 -16.55
CA ASN A 138 -0.18 -2.68 -17.87
C ASN A 138 -1.15 -3.88 -17.75
N GLU A 139 -2.12 -4.01 -18.68
CA GLU A 139 -3.17 -5.05 -18.62
C GLU A 139 -2.59 -6.46 -18.48
N GLN A 140 -1.52 -6.76 -19.22
CA GLN A 140 -0.88 -8.08 -19.21
C GLN A 140 -0.17 -8.39 -17.88
N ASP A 141 0.27 -7.35 -17.16
CA ASP A 141 0.88 -7.48 -15.84
C ASP A 141 -0.18 -7.54 -14.74
N ARG A 142 -1.35 -6.91 -14.93
CA ARG A 142 -2.47 -7.00 -13.98
C ARG A 142 -2.90 -8.45 -13.72
N GLU A 143 -3.14 -9.24 -14.77
CA GLU A 143 -3.57 -10.64 -14.60
C GLU A 143 -2.54 -11.48 -13.83
N LYS A 144 -1.25 -11.29 -14.13
CA LYS A 144 -0.15 -11.96 -13.43
C LYS A 144 -0.11 -11.55 -11.97
N ILE A 145 -0.20 -10.25 -11.70
CA ILE A 145 -0.17 -9.70 -10.35
C ILE A 145 -1.35 -10.22 -9.53
N VAL A 146 -2.57 -10.28 -10.09
CA VAL A 146 -3.74 -10.87 -9.40
C VAL A 146 -3.44 -12.32 -9.02
N THR A 147 -2.92 -13.11 -9.96
CA THR A 147 -2.61 -14.52 -9.72
C THR A 147 -1.54 -14.70 -8.65
N GLU A 148 -0.47 -13.90 -8.70
CA GLU A 148 0.60 -13.89 -7.70
C GLU A 148 0.08 -13.47 -6.32
N CYS A 149 -0.76 -12.43 -6.26
CA CYS A 149 -1.36 -11.96 -5.01
C CYS A 149 -2.24 -13.05 -4.38
N ILE A 150 -3.06 -13.72 -5.19
CA ILE A 150 -3.91 -14.83 -4.72
C ILE A 150 -3.04 -15.97 -4.16
N GLN A 151 -1.99 -16.38 -4.88
CA GLN A 151 -1.08 -17.41 -4.41
C GLN A 151 -0.39 -17.00 -3.11
N ARG A 152 0.02 -15.74 -2.99
CA ARG A 152 0.65 -15.22 -1.79
C ARG A 152 -0.29 -15.26 -0.59
N ILE A 153 -1.54 -14.81 -0.75
CA ILE A 153 -2.54 -14.86 0.33
C ILE A 153 -2.80 -16.31 0.75
N LYS A 154 -2.96 -17.23 -0.21
CA LYS A 154 -3.13 -18.67 0.09
C LYS A 154 -1.94 -19.25 0.87
N ASN A 155 -0.71 -18.93 0.45
CA ASN A 155 0.49 -19.37 1.14
C ASN A 155 0.58 -18.80 2.56
N THR A 156 0.23 -17.52 2.74
CA THR A 156 0.18 -16.88 4.04
C THR A 156 -0.86 -17.54 4.94
N LYS A 157 -2.08 -17.81 4.44
CA LYS A 157 -3.13 -18.55 5.18
C LYS A 157 -2.64 -19.93 5.63
N LEU A 158 -2.01 -20.69 4.74
CA LEU A 158 -1.43 -22.00 5.06
C LEU A 158 -0.33 -21.89 6.11
N SER A 159 0.55 -20.89 6.00
CA SER A 159 1.62 -20.64 6.96
C SER A 159 1.06 -20.27 8.34
N SER A 160 0.11 -19.34 8.41
CA SER A 160 -0.56 -18.95 9.65
C SER A 160 -1.32 -20.12 10.29
N ARG A 161 -2.00 -20.96 9.49
CA ARG A 161 -2.67 -22.16 10.01
C ARG A 161 -1.67 -23.15 10.60
N ARG A 162 -0.54 -23.38 9.93
CA ARG A 162 0.55 -24.24 10.45
C ARG A 162 1.11 -23.69 11.75
N GLN A 163 1.33 -22.38 11.84
CA GLN A 163 1.84 -21.75 13.04
C GLN A 163 0.85 -21.87 14.21
N ARG A 164 -0.45 -21.61 13.97
CA ARG A 164 -1.49 -21.79 14.99
C ARG A 164 -1.55 -23.24 15.49
N LEU A 165 -1.52 -24.22 14.59
CA LEU A 165 -1.46 -25.63 14.97
C LEU A 165 -0.21 -25.96 15.81
N GLN A 166 0.95 -25.41 15.44
CA GLN A 166 2.17 -25.59 16.24
C GLN A 166 2.07 -24.94 17.62
N GLU A 167 1.46 -23.77 17.72
CA GLU A 167 1.21 -23.08 18.99
C GLU A 167 0.21 -23.86 19.86
N GLU A 168 -0.88 -24.36 19.28
CA GLU A 168 -1.86 -25.21 19.96
C GLU A 168 -1.23 -26.54 20.44
N ILE A 169 -0.37 -27.16 19.63
CA ILE A 169 0.40 -28.35 20.04
C ILE A 169 1.30 -28.02 21.23
N LYS A 170 2.05 -26.91 21.19
CA LYS A 170 2.90 -26.48 22.32
C LYS A 170 2.10 -26.20 23.59
N VAL A 171 0.94 -25.57 23.46
CA VAL A 171 0.04 -25.30 24.59
C VAL A 171 -0.50 -26.60 25.17
N ALA A 172 -0.90 -27.56 24.31
CA ALA A 172 -1.37 -28.88 24.75
C ALA A 172 -0.25 -29.72 25.40
N GLU A 173 0.99 -29.64 24.87
CA GLU A 173 2.20 -30.25 25.47
C GLU A 173 2.49 -29.68 26.86
N ASN A 174 2.36 -28.36 27.04
CA ASN A 174 2.52 -27.73 28.35
C ASN A 174 1.40 -28.10 29.34
N LEU A 175 0.20 -28.42 28.84
CA LEU A 175 -0.96 -28.84 29.64
C LEU A 175 -0.99 -30.36 29.93
N GLY A 176 -0.11 -31.15 29.29
CA GLY A 176 0.00 -32.60 29.49
C GLY A 176 -1.17 -33.41 28.89
N ASP A 177 -1.91 -32.85 27.94
CA ASP A 177 -3.13 -33.45 27.37
C ASP A 177 -2.80 -34.28 26.11
N GLU A 178 -2.22 -35.48 26.31
CA GLU A 178 -1.71 -36.39 25.28
C GLU A 178 -2.72 -36.75 24.18
N ASP A 179 -4.02 -36.85 24.51
CA ASP A 179 -5.07 -37.15 23.54
C ASP A 179 -5.31 -35.98 22.55
N LYS A 180 -5.22 -34.74 23.03
CA LYS A 180 -5.34 -33.56 22.16
C LYS A 180 -4.09 -33.36 21.32
N ILE A 181 -2.92 -33.64 21.88
CA ILE A 181 -1.62 -33.55 21.18
C ILE A 181 -1.61 -34.49 19.97
N ASN A 182 -2.01 -35.75 20.14
CA ASN A 182 -2.02 -36.71 19.04
C ASN A 182 -3.02 -36.34 17.93
N ARG A 183 -4.22 -35.86 18.29
CA ARG A 183 -5.21 -35.36 17.31
C ARG A 183 -4.68 -34.16 16.51
N LEU A 184 -4.08 -33.18 17.19
CA LEU A 184 -3.54 -31.99 16.53
C LEU A 184 -2.32 -32.33 15.64
N LYS A 185 -1.47 -33.28 16.06
CA LYS A 185 -0.35 -33.79 15.25
C LYS A 185 -0.82 -34.54 14.01
N GLU A 186 -1.91 -35.32 14.11
CA GLU A 186 -2.54 -35.96 12.95
C GLU A 186 -3.14 -34.94 11.97
N GLU A 187 -3.83 -33.92 12.47
CA GLU A 187 -4.34 -32.82 11.62
C GLU A 187 -3.21 -32.08 10.90
N PHE A 188 -2.10 -31.80 11.59
CA PHE A 188 -0.93 -31.17 11.00
C PHE A 188 -0.29 -32.03 9.90
N ASN A 189 -0.15 -33.34 10.13
CA ASN A 189 0.37 -34.27 9.13
C ASN A 189 -0.56 -34.42 7.92
N CYS A 190 -1.88 -34.41 8.12
CA CYS A 190 -2.86 -34.41 7.04
C CYS A 190 -2.80 -33.12 6.19
N LEU A 191 -2.56 -31.97 6.83
CA LEU A 191 -2.36 -30.69 6.13
C LEU A 191 -1.04 -30.64 5.34
N ILE A 192 0.00 -31.36 5.79
CA ILE A 192 1.27 -31.47 5.06
C ILE A 192 1.14 -32.43 3.87
N LYS A 193 0.42 -33.55 4.01
CA LYS A 193 0.22 -34.54 2.95
C LYS A 193 -0.68 -34.09 1.80
N LYS A 194 -1.50 -33.06 1.99
CA LYS A 194 -2.36 -32.48 0.94
C LYS A 194 -1.64 -31.53 -0.04
N ARG A 195 -0.30 -31.52 -0.03
CA ARG A 195 0.53 -30.73 -0.95
C ARG A 195 0.74 -31.45 -2.27
#